data_AF-A0A3D0GXV8-F1
#
_entry.id   AF-A0A3D0GXV8-F1
#
_cell.length_a   1.000
_cell.length_b   1.000
_cell.length_c   1.000
_cell.angle_alpha   90.00
_cell.angle_beta   90.00
_cell.angle_gamma   90.00
#
_symmetry.space_group_name_H-M   'P 1'
#
loop_
_entity.id
_entity.type
_entity.pdbx_description
1 polymer ?
#
loop_
_entity_poly.entity_id
_entity_poly.type
_entity_poly.pdbx_seq_one_letter_code
_entity_poly.pdbx_strand_id
1 'polypeptide(L)'
;MKLLPELTDKMDMLYRDIYASLGQLPVEQKSYLFGFDGYEDYDCIDMVAGYITLEFIKYSYDYADLEYPLRHFFKNKEDDSERMTQSRNMNYVLKYKKREIEEKGGSIPENHKFACTDMKTIGKKLKGHRLTKMNYFEQQKILELELIKSIVERRIISSKKVSNTRFQEMFSQYDEFVCSLIEQSKKSDEDMVFASLALFTFEWHYPVETFYELACFMEKEGIYTLNQEMLFLICGWVRIKSKFGGCFETDSRMVKERRFINTYLFREDADEFRQKSLMDLIQEILVLVAKYRESIVTDEGDLYKDWFRKESNMTDWASFFRFYDIFSIWQKKEWTGVRIRNMRYLFDMVITSEI
;
A
#
# COMPACT_ATOMS: atom_id res chain seq x y z
N MET A 1 -9.90 -20.88 19.80
CA MET A 1 -8.98 -19.98 19.09
C MET A 1 -7.88 -19.60 20.07
N LYS A 2 -6.62 -19.99 19.80
CA LYS A 2 -5.49 -19.70 20.71
C LYS A 2 -5.31 -18.17 20.81
N LEU A 3 -4.85 -17.68 21.97
CA LEU A 3 -4.34 -16.30 22.10
C LEU A 3 -3.29 -16.10 21.01
N LEU A 4 -3.38 -15.00 20.25
CA LEU A 4 -2.32 -14.59 19.34
C LEU A 4 -1.23 -13.97 20.21
N PRO A 5 -0.09 -14.65 20.45
CA PRO A 5 0.79 -14.38 21.59
C PRO A 5 1.51 -13.02 21.54
N GLU A 6 1.36 -12.28 20.45
CA GLU A 6 2.02 -10.98 20.24
C GLU A 6 1.08 -9.78 20.31
N LEU A 7 -0.25 -10.00 20.37
CA LEU A 7 -1.23 -8.92 20.45
C LEU A 7 -1.44 -8.48 21.91
N THR A 8 -1.65 -7.19 22.14
CA THR A 8 -2.23 -6.73 23.42
C THR A 8 -3.64 -7.28 23.57
N ASP A 9 -4.15 -7.42 24.81
CA ASP A 9 -5.53 -7.87 25.06
C ASP A 9 -6.55 -7.01 24.30
N LYS A 10 -6.29 -5.69 24.23
CA LYS A 10 -7.16 -4.74 23.51
C LYS A 10 -7.10 -4.97 22.00
N MET A 11 -5.91 -5.13 21.43
CA MET A 11 -5.74 -5.39 19.99
C MET A 11 -6.30 -6.75 19.58
N ASP A 12 -6.11 -7.79 20.40
CA ASP A 12 -6.68 -9.13 20.19
C ASP A 12 -8.21 -9.08 20.21
N MET A 13 -8.82 -8.33 21.13
CA MET A 13 -10.27 -8.10 21.15
C MET A 13 -10.76 -7.40 19.87
N LEU A 14 -10.12 -6.31 19.45
CA LEU A 14 -10.48 -5.57 18.23
C LEU A 14 -10.34 -6.44 16.97
N TYR A 15 -9.24 -7.19 16.86
CA TYR A 15 -8.99 -8.08 15.74
C TYR A 15 -10.04 -9.21 15.69
N ARG A 16 -10.37 -9.81 16.83
CA ARG A 16 -11.41 -10.84 16.94
C ARG A 16 -12.80 -10.30 16.61
N ASP A 17 -13.09 -9.05 16.94
CA ASP A 17 -14.35 -8.41 16.62
C ASP A 17 -14.50 -8.23 15.10
N ILE A 18 -13.46 -7.75 14.42
CA ILE A 18 -13.40 -7.71 12.95
C ILE A 18 -13.59 -9.12 12.38
N TYR A 19 -12.83 -10.11 12.87
CA TYR A 19 -12.95 -11.50 12.44
C TYR A 19 -14.37 -12.05 12.61
N ALA A 20 -14.99 -11.82 13.77
CA ALA A 20 -16.34 -12.27 14.08
C ALA A 20 -17.38 -11.60 13.16
N SER A 21 -17.23 -10.30 12.89
CA SER A 21 -18.11 -9.57 11.98
C SER A 21 -18.06 -10.13 10.55
N LEU A 22 -16.89 -10.58 10.07
CA LEU A 22 -16.76 -11.29 8.79
C LEU A 22 -17.52 -12.63 8.79
N GLY A 23 -17.52 -13.34 9.93
CA GLY A 23 -18.30 -14.57 10.12
C GLY A 23 -19.82 -14.39 10.08
N GLN A 24 -20.30 -13.16 10.32
CA GLN A 24 -21.71 -12.76 10.31
C GLN A 24 -22.21 -12.28 8.94
N LEU A 25 -21.36 -12.23 7.92
CA LEU A 25 -21.79 -11.92 6.56
C LEU A 25 -22.93 -12.85 6.08
N PRO A 26 -23.82 -12.38 5.19
CA PRO A 26 -24.87 -13.21 4.60
C PRO A 26 -24.30 -14.52 4.07
N VAL A 27 -25.00 -15.64 4.27
CA VAL A 27 -24.51 -16.99 3.98
C VAL A 27 -23.98 -17.10 2.55
N GLU A 28 -24.67 -16.51 1.56
CA GLU A 28 -24.23 -16.50 0.16
C GLU A 28 -22.90 -15.76 -0.02
N GLN A 29 -22.76 -14.57 0.57
CA GLN A 29 -21.53 -13.79 0.48
C GLN A 29 -20.37 -14.48 1.20
N LYS A 30 -20.64 -15.02 2.38
CA LYS A 30 -19.66 -15.77 3.17
C LYS A 30 -19.20 -17.03 2.43
N SER A 31 -20.12 -17.79 1.84
CA SER A 31 -19.79 -18.99 1.07
C SER A 31 -19.00 -18.65 -0.19
N TYR A 32 -19.28 -17.51 -0.81
CA TYR A 32 -18.53 -17.06 -1.98
C TYR A 32 -17.11 -16.60 -1.64
N LEU A 33 -16.94 -15.86 -0.54
CA LEU A 33 -15.65 -15.29 -0.13
C LEU A 33 -14.73 -16.30 0.58
N PHE A 34 -15.32 -17.21 1.36
CA PHE A 34 -14.60 -18.05 2.32
C PHE A 34 -15.00 -19.52 2.24
N GLY A 35 -15.82 -19.91 1.27
CA GLY A 35 -16.35 -21.27 1.12
C GLY A 35 -15.80 -22.00 -0.10
N PHE A 36 -14.73 -22.78 0.11
CA PHE A 36 -14.67 -24.11 -0.47
C PHE A 36 -15.16 -25.10 0.60
N ASP A 37 -16.27 -25.80 0.32
CA ASP A 37 -16.81 -26.84 1.19
C ASP A 37 -15.80 -27.99 1.33
N GLY A 38 -15.05 -28.01 2.43
CA GLY A 38 -14.30 -29.18 2.87
C GLY A 38 -12.87 -28.89 3.27
N TYR A 39 -12.69 -28.66 4.58
CA TYR A 39 -11.42 -28.62 5.31
C TYR A 39 -10.47 -27.44 4.97
N GLU A 40 -10.24 -26.61 5.99
CA GLU A 40 -9.15 -25.63 6.12
C GLU A 40 -9.23 -24.39 5.22
N ASP A 41 -10.04 -23.40 5.60
CA ASP A 41 -9.97 -22.03 5.04
C ASP A 41 -10.03 -20.94 6.13
N TYR A 42 -9.42 -21.23 7.30
CA TYR A 42 -9.18 -20.20 8.33
C TYR A 42 -8.28 -19.07 7.78
N ASP A 43 -7.43 -19.38 6.80
CA ASP A 43 -6.43 -18.48 6.25
C ASP A 43 -7.02 -17.29 5.48
N CYS A 44 -8.13 -17.46 4.75
CA CYS A 44 -8.73 -16.38 3.96
C CYS A 44 -9.42 -15.33 4.85
N ILE A 45 -10.13 -15.75 5.90
CA ILE A 45 -10.75 -14.80 6.85
C ILE A 45 -9.67 -14.04 7.62
N ASP A 46 -8.63 -14.73 8.10
CA ASP A 46 -7.50 -14.09 8.80
C ASP A 46 -6.77 -13.09 7.90
N MET A 47 -6.59 -13.42 6.62
CA MET A 47 -6.04 -12.52 5.59
C MET A 47 -6.89 -11.26 5.44
N VAL A 48 -8.20 -11.39 5.25
CA VAL A 48 -9.11 -10.24 5.09
C VAL A 48 -9.19 -9.40 6.37
N ALA A 49 -9.26 -10.05 7.54
CA ALA A 49 -9.26 -9.37 8.84
C ALA A 49 -7.95 -8.59 9.05
N GLY A 50 -6.80 -9.18 8.70
CA GLY A 50 -5.50 -8.53 8.72
C GLY A 50 -5.47 -7.28 7.84
N TYR A 51 -6.00 -7.39 6.61
CA TYR A 51 -6.04 -6.27 5.69
C TYR A 51 -6.96 -5.13 6.19
N ILE A 52 -8.16 -5.45 6.69
CA ILE A 52 -9.07 -4.44 7.30
C ILE A 52 -8.41 -3.78 8.51
N THR A 53 -7.75 -4.57 9.36
CA THR A 53 -7.08 -4.05 10.55
C THR A 53 -5.95 -3.08 10.18
N LEU A 54 -5.13 -3.42 9.20
CA LEU A 54 -4.08 -2.55 8.69
C LEU A 54 -4.64 -1.23 8.14
N GLU A 55 -5.77 -1.29 7.43
CA GLU A 55 -6.47 -0.11 6.92
C GLU A 55 -6.96 0.80 8.05
N PHE A 56 -7.50 0.23 9.12
CA PHE A 56 -7.95 0.98 10.29
C PHE A 56 -6.78 1.58 11.07
N ILE A 57 -5.66 0.85 11.21
CA ILE A 57 -4.44 1.39 11.81
C ILE A 57 -3.90 2.55 10.97
N LYS A 58 -3.83 2.40 9.63
CA LYS A 58 -3.37 3.49 8.74
C LYS A 58 -4.25 4.73 8.90
N TYR A 59 -5.57 4.55 8.91
CA TYR A 59 -6.52 5.64 9.14
C TYR A 59 -6.31 6.31 10.51
N SER A 60 -6.17 5.50 11.56
CA SER A 60 -6.00 5.97 12.93
C SER A 60 -4.69 6.72 13.12
N TYR A 61 -3.61 6.22 12.52
CA TYR A 61 -2.30 6.86 12.51
C TYR A 61 -2.35 8.20 11.79
N ASP A 62 -2.94 8.26 10.59
CA ASP A 62 -3.06 9.50 9.82
C ASP A 62 -3.92 10.55 10.55
N TYR A 63 -4.92 10.11 11.29
CA TYR A 63 -5.75 11.00 12.10
C TYR A 63 -5.03 11.53 13.36
N ALA A 64 -4.17 10.71 13.97
CA ALA A 64 -3.42 11.06 15.17
C ALA A 64 -2.15 11.87 14.88
N ASP A 65 -1.60 11.78 13.67
CA ASP A 65 -0.35 12.44 13.31
C ASP A 65 -0.51 13.98 13.26
N LEU A 66 0.38 14.69 13.94
CA LEU A 66 0.30 16.13 14.08
C LEU A 66 0.76 16.81 12.79
N GLU A 67 0.01 17.83 12.38
CA GLU A 67 0.33 18.60 11.19
C GLU A 67 1.21 19.82 11.48
N TYR A 68 2.39 19.83 10.88
CA TYR A 68 3.36 20.91 11.02
C TYR A 68 3.55 21.70 9.73
N PRO A 69 3.88 23.01 9.82
CA PRO A 69 4.33 23.75 8.65
C PRO A 69 5.65 23.17 8.13
N LEU A 70 5.90 23.23 6.82
CA LEU A 70 7.14 22.73 6.20
C LEU A 70 8.44 23.17 6.93
N ARG A 71 8.48 24.41 7.45
CA ARG A 71 9.63 24.96 8.21
C ARG A 71 9.94 24.21 9.51
N HIS A 72 8.98 23.46 10.06
CA HIS A 72 9.19 22.66 11.26
C HIS A 72 10.25 21.57 11.02
N PHE A 73 10.32 21.04 9.79
CA PHE A 73 11.20 19.93 9.43
C PHE A 73 12.60 20.37 8.96
N PHE A 74 12.87 21.68 8.89
CA PHE A 74 14.17 22.19 8.45
C PHE A 74 15.22 22.01 9.55
N LYS A 75 16.43 21.63 9.14
CA LYS A 75 17.57 21.57 10.05
C LYS A 75 17.98 22.98 10.47
N ASN A 76 17.96 23.94 9.53
CA ASN A 76 18.18 25.35 9.81
C ASN A 76 17.00 26.20 9.33
N LYS A 77 16.22 26.71 10.28
CA LYS A 77 14.99 27.50 10.00
C LYS A 77 15.28 28.88 9.40
N GLU A 78 16.51 29.36 9.50
CA GLU A 78 16.96 30.67 9.00
C GLU A 78 17.67 30.58 7.65
N ASP A 79 17.91 29.36 7.13
CA ASP A 79 18.55 29.17 5.83
C ASP A 79 17.52 29.27 4.69
N ASP A 80 17.54 30.41 4.00
CA ASP A 80 16.70 30.67 2.84
C ASP A 80 17.00 29.74 1.65
N SER A 81 18.21 29.16 1.57
CA SER A 81 18.57 28.15 0.57
C SER A 81 17.91 26.80 0.85
N GLU A 82 17.91 26.35 2.10
CA GLU A 82 17.19 25.15 2.55
C GLU A 82 15.69 25.29 2.26
N ARG A 83 15.12 26.47 2.57
CA ARG A 83 13.71 26.78 2.26
C ARG A 83 13.39 26.67 0.78
N MET A 84 14.23 27.24 -0.09
CA MET A 84 14.02 27.18 -1.55
C MET A 84 14.13 25.75 -2.07
N THR A 85 15.10 24.99 -1.58
CA THR A 85 15.32 23.59 -1.97
C THR A 85 14.13 22.73 -1.58
N GLN A 86 13.67 22.83 -0.34
CA GLN A 86 12.53 22.06 0.16
C GLN A 86 11.21 22.41 -0.56
N SER A 87 11.02 23.69 -0.92
CA SER A 87 9.88 24.10 -1.75
C SER A 87 9.91 23.51 -3.16
N ARG A 88 11.09 23.49 -3.81
CA ARG A 88 11.26 22.85 -5.13
C ARG A 88 11.01 21.34 -5.05
N ASN A 89 11.52 20.69 -4.02
CA ASN A 89 11.32 19.27 -3.73
C ASN A 89 9.84 18.93 -3.58
N MET A 90 9.10 19.73 -2.80
CA MET A 90 7.66 19.60 -2.64
C MET A 90 6.94 19.69 -3.99
N ASN A 91 7.21 20.74 -4.77
CA ASN A 91 6.59 20.93 -6.08
C ASN A 91 6.89 19.78 -7.05
N TYR A 92 8.10 19.21 -6.98
CA TYR A 92 8.47 18.04 -7.76
C TYR A 92 7.62 16.83 -7.38
N VAL A 93 7.49 16.50 -6.09
CA VAL A 93 6.69 15.34 -5.64
C VAL A 93 5.21 15.55 -6.00
N LEU A 94 4.68 16.76 -5.76
CA LEU A 94 3.30 17.11 -6.08
C LEU A 94 3.00 16.97 -7.57
N LYS A 95 3.94 17.33 -8.46
CA LYS A 95 3.79 17.14 -9.91
C LYS A 95 3.53 15.68 -10.26
N TYR A 96 4.30 14.75 -9.70
CA TYR A 96 4.15 13.32 -10.02
C TYR A 96 2.94 12.68 -9.35
N LYS A 97 2.61 13.09 -8.12
CA LYS A 97 1.39 12.64 -7.44
C LYS A 97 0.12 13.14 -8.14
N LYS A 98 0.12 14.38 -8.63
CA LYS A 98 -0.98 14.90 -9.44
C LYS A 98 -1.19 14.09 -10.71
N ARG A 99 -0.09 13.76 -11.40
CA ARG A 99 -0.14 12.90 -12.59
C ARG A 99 -0.70 11.51 -12.26
N GLU A 100 -0.25 10.89 -11.17
CA GLU A 100 -0.77 9.57 -10.71
C GLU A 100 -2.29 9.61 -10.50
N ILE A 101 -2.82 10.66 -9.87
CA ILE A 101 -4.25 10.81 -9.58
C ILE A 101 -5.06 11.09 -10.86
N GLU A 102 -4.55 11.97 -11.74
CA GLU A 102 -5.18 12.26 -13.03
C GLU A 102 -5.23 11.01 -13.94
N GLU A 103 -4.16 10.22 -13.97
CA GLU A 103 -4.08 8.95 -14.72
C GLU A 103 -5.05 7.89 -14.18
N LYS A 104 -5.39 7.94 -12.88
CA LYS A 104 -6.40 7.08 -12.24
C LYS A 104 -7.84 7.57 -12.43
N GLY A 105 -8.07 8.62 -13.23
CA GLY A 105 -9.39 9.22 -13.46
C GLY A 105 -9.97 9.96 -12.25
N GLY A 106 -9.14 10.21 -11.23
CA GLY A 106 -9.53 10.94 -10.02
C GLY A 106 -9.29 12.44 -10.15
N SER A 107 -9.91 13.21 -9.25
CA SER A 107 -9.49 14.58 -8.95
C SER A 107 -8.90 14.60 -7.54
N ILE A 108 -7.87 15.42 -7.29
CA ILE A 108 -7.35 15.59 -5.92
C ILE A 108 -8.43 16.35 -5.13
N PRO A 109 -9.04 15.75 -4.08
CA PRO A 109 -9.95 16.49 -3.21
C PRO A 109 -9.26 17.73 -2.65
N GLU A 110 -9.94 18.87 -2.48
CA GLU A 110 -9.33 20.12 -1.96
C GLU A 110 -8.68 19.95 -0.57
N ASN A 111 -9.13 18.94 0.19
CA ASN A 111 -8.66 18.56 1.52
C ASN A 111 -7.70 17.36 1.50
N HIS A 112 -7.27 16.88 0.33
CA HIS A 112 -6.33 15.77 0.26
C HIS A 112 -4.99 16.15 0.90
N LYS A 113 -4.30 15.20 1.51
CA LYS A 113 -2.96 15.38 2.11
C LYS A 113 -1.87 15.89 1.14
N PHE A 114 -2.17 15.87 -0.16
CA PHE A 114 -1.34 16.42 -1.25
C PHE A 114 -2.07 17.49 -2.08
N ALA A 115 -3.27 17.91 -1.67
CA ALA A 115 -3.90 19.09 -2.24
C ALA A 115 -2.97 20.26 -1.96
N CYS A 116 -2.47 20.90 -3.02
CA CYS A 116 -1.75 22.15 -2.88
C CYS A 116 -2.66 23.07 -2.07
N THR A 117 -2.28 23.41 -0.82
CA THR A 117 -2.93 24.49 -0.09
C THR A 117 -2.95 25.66 -1.04
N ASP A 118 -4.15 26.14 -1.39
CA ASP A 118 -4.32 27.20 -2.38
C ASP A 118 -3.42 28.40 -2.01
N MET A 119 -2.26 28.50 -2.66
CA MET A 119 -1.25 29.51 -2.35
C MET A 119 -1.61 30.86 -2.98
N LYS A 120 -2.85 31.09 -3.45
CA LYS A 120 -3.21 32.36 -4.08
C LYS A 120 -3.32 33.51 -3.09
N THR A 121 -3.69 33.24 -1.84
CA THR A 121 -3.86 34.30 -0.82
C THR A 121 -2.68 34.40 0.14
N ILE A 122 -2.33 35.63 0.56
CA ILE A 122 -1.23 35.89 1.52
C ILE A 122 -1.45 35.13 2.84
N GLY A 123 -2.69 35.05 3.32
CA GLY A 123 -3.03 34.29 4.53
C GLY A 123 -2.78 32.77 4.40
N LYS A 124 -3.08 32.17 3.24
CA LYS A 124 -2.80 30.74 2.99
C LYS A 124 -1.30 30.50 2.77
N LYS A 125 -0.59 31.42 2.10
CA LYS A 125 0.88 31.39 1.98
C LYS A 125 1.58 31.46 3.35
N LEU A 126 1.05 32.27 4.27
CA LEU A 126 1.56 32.39 5.64
C LEU A 126 1.31 31.13 6.47
N LYS A 127 0.17 30.44 6.27
CA LYS A 127 -0.13 29.15 6.92
C LYS A 127 0.75 28.00 6.39
N GLY A 128 1.15 28.06 5.13
CA GLY A 128 2.05 27.09 4.49
C GLY A 128 1.42 25.70 4.27
N HIS A 129 2.19 24.76 3.73
CA HIS A 129 1.80 23.35 3.68
C HIS A 129 1.78 22.78 5.10
N ARG A 130 0.69 22.10 5.45
CA ARG A 130 0.56 21.29 6.66
C ARG A 130 0.92 19.86 6.32
N LEU A 131 2.00 19.37 6.92
CA LEU A 131 2.55 18.05 6.64
C LEU A 131 2.64 17.29 7.95
N THR A 132 2.23 16.03 7.89
CA THR A 132 2.49 15.05 8.93
C THR A 132 3.93 14.55 8.81
N LYS A 133 4.44 13.87 9.85
CA LYS A 133 5.80 13.31 9.84
C LYS A 133 5.95 12.28 8.72
N MET A 134 4.94 11.42 8.54
CA MET A 134 4.91 10.43 7.46
C MET A 134 4.89 11.08 6.07
N ASN A 135 4.05 12.11 5.85
CA ASN A 135 3.98 12.78 4.54
C ASN A 135 5.31 13.43 4.16
N TYR A 136 5.97 14.10 5.12
CA TYR A 136 7.29 14.68 4.87
C TYR A 136 8.34 13.61 4.59
N PHE A 137 8.33 12.51 5.35
CA PHE A 137 9.23 11.38 5.15
C PHE A 137 9.08 10.77 3.76
N GLU A 138 7.86 10.45 3.32
CA GLU A 138 7.58 9.93 1.98
C GLU A 138 8.15 10.85 0.88
N GLN A 139 7.94 12.16 1.02
CA GLN A 139 8.41 13.16 0.04
C GLN A 139 9.93 13.21 -0.05
N GLN A 140 10.64 13.18 1.08
CA GLN A 140 12.10 13.15 1.05
C GLN A 140 12.60 11.86 0.40
N LYS A 141 12.00 10.72 0.74
CA LYS A 141 12.42 9.41 0.21
C LYS A 141 12.19 9.26 -1.29
N ILE A 142 11.16 9.89 -1.87
CA ILE A 142 10.99 9.94 -3.34
C ILE A 142 12.21 10.58 -4.02
N LEU A 143 12.89 11.53 -3.36
CA LEU A 143 14.03 12.24 -3.91
C LEU A 143 15.36 11.58 -3.57
N GLU A 144 15.47 10.98 -2.40
CA GLU A 144 16.68 10.31 -1.89
C GLU A 144 16.87 8.90 -2.49
N LEU A 145 15.79 8.15 -2.68
CA LEU A 145 15.81 6.81 -3.24
C LEU A 145 15.69 6.90 -4.75
N GLU A 146 16.79 6.58 -5.44
CA GLU A 146 16.82 6.73 -6.89
C GLU A 146 15.88 5.75 -7.59
N LEU A 147 15.66 4.56 -7.02
CA LEU A 147 14.67 3.61 -7.52
C LEU A 147 13.29 4.26 -7.63
N ILE A 148 12.82 4.84 -6.53
CA ILE A 148 11.51 5.50 -6.45
C ILE A 148 11.46 6.67 -7.43
N LYS A 149 12.51 7.50 -7.46
CA LYS A 149 12.64 8.61 -8.41
C LYS A 149 12.54 8.15 -9.87
N SER A 150 13.18 7.03 -10.20
CA SER A 150 13.18 6.47 -11.56
C SER A 150 11.83 5.87 -11.94
N ILE A 151 11.08 5.32 -10.99
CA ILE A 151 9.71 4.84 -11.19
C ILE A 151 8.78 6.03 -11.47
N VAL A 152 8.77 7.06 -10.62
CA VAL A 152 7.90 8.25 -10.83
C VAL A 152 8.28 9.02 -12.10
N GLU A 153 9.54 9.05 -12.50
CA GLU A 153 9.99 9.65 -13.77
C GLU A 153 9.78 8.73 -14.98
N ARG A 154 9.26 7.51 -14.79
CA ARG A 154 9.09 6.48 -15.82
C ARG A 154 10.39 6.17 -16.57
N ARG A 155 11.55 6.35 -15.91
CA ARG A 155 12.86 6.01 -16.48
C ARG A 155 13.21 4.54 -16.28
N ILE A 156 12.67 3.92 -15.24
CA ILE A 156 12.98 2.54 -14.85
C ILE A 156 12.69 1.53 -15.96
N ILE A 157 11.70 1.78 -16.82
CA ILE A 157 11.32 0.88 -17.93
C ILE A 157 12.35 0.86 -19.08
N SER A 158 13.20 1.88 -19.20
CA SER A 158 14.10 2.03 -20.35
C SER A 158 15.54 1.63 -20.04
N SER A 159 16.03 0.59 -20.71
CA SER A 159 17.44 0.16 -20.61
C SER A 159 18.44 1.21 -21.11
N LYS A 160 17.99 2.14 -21.98
CA LYS A 160 18.79 3.28 -22.45
C LYS A 160 18.93 4.37 -21.39
N LYS A 161 17.90 4.57 -20.55
CA LYS A 161 17.89 5.61 -19.50
C LYS A 161 18.47 5.10 -18.17
N VAL A 162 18.37 3.80 -17.92
CA VAL A 162 18.91 3.12 -16.74
C VAL A 162 19.60 1.85 -17.22
N SER A 163 20.93 1.79 -17.12
CA SER A 163 21.69 0.58 -17.47
C SER A 163 21.37 -0.57 -16.50
N ASN A 164 21.73 -1.81 -16.84
CA ASN A 164 21.54 -2.95 -15.93
C ASN A 164 22.38 -2.80 -14.66
N THR A 165 23.60 -2.27 -14.76
CA THR A 165 24.44 -1.98 -13.59
C THR A 165 23.76 -0.96 -12.68
N ARG A 166 23.27 0.15 -13.24
CA ARG A 166 22.58 1.18 -12.46
C ARG A 166 21.28 0.66 -11.85
N PHE A 167 20.56 -0.18 -12.58
CA PHE A 167 19.37 -0.87 -12.06
C PHE A 167 19.71 -1.65 -10.79
N GLN A 168 20.75 -2.49 -10.81
CA GLN A 168 21.16 -3.26 -9.64
C GLN A 168 21.56 -2.35 -8.47
N GLU A 169 22.35 -1.29 -8.72
CA GLU A 169 22.74 -0.31 -7.69
C GLU A 169 21.53 0.35 -7.01
N MET A 170 20.54 0.77 -7.81
CA MET A 170 19.32 1.40 -7.31
C MET A 170 18.50 0.46 -6.42
N PHE A 171 18.43 -0.83 -6.77
CA PHE A 171 17.75 -1.82 -5.95
C PHE A 171 18.53 -2.19 -4.69
N SER A 172 19.87 -2.26 -4.76
CA SER A 172 20.70 -2.41 -3.56
C SER A 172 20.51 -1.26 -2.58
N GLN A 173 20.46 -0.01 -3.07
CA GLN A 173 20.14 1.16 -2.24
C GLN A 173 18.76 1.04 -1.59
N TYR A 174 17.77 0.54 -2.33
CA TYR A 174 16.43 0.32 -1.80
C TYR A 174 16.41 -0.79 -0.74
N ASP A 175 17.13 -1.89 -0.95
CA ASP A 175 17.26 -2.97 0.02
C ASP A 175 17.92 -2.49 1.33
N GLU A 176 18.96 -1.65 1.24
CA GLU A 176 19.56 -1.01 2.42
C GLU A 176 18.56 -0.13 3.18
N PHE A 177 17.70 0.60 2.44
CA PHE A 177 16.63 1.38 3.04
C PHE A 177 15.60 0.50 3.76
N VAL A 178 15.14 -0.60 3.16
CA VAL A 178 14.21 -1.54 3.82
C VAL A 178 14.86 -2.17 5.06
N CYS A 179 16.12 -2.59 4.98
CA CYS A 179 16.88 -3.05 6.14
C CYS A 179 16.94 -2.00 7.26
N SER A 180 17.08 -0.71 6.92
CA SER A 180 17.08 0.37 7.91
C SER A 180 15.72 0.53 8.61
N LEU A 181 14.61 0.28 7.91
CA LEU A 181 13.27 0.26 8.50
C LEU A 181 13.10 -0.94 9.43
N ILE A 182 13.60 -2.12 9.05
CA ILE A 182 13.58 -3.33 9.90
C ILE A 182 14.37 -3.09 11.20
N GLU A 183 15.53 -2.43 11.12
CA GLU A 183 16.29 -2.10 12.33
C GLU A 183 15.64 -0.98 13.15
N GLN A 184 14.96 -0.03 12.50
CA GLN A 184 14.18 0.98 13.19
C GLN A 184 13.02 0.36 13.96
N SER A 185 12.25 -0.56 13.37
CA SER A 185 11.04 -1.14 13.97
C SER A 185 11.31 -1.84 15.30
N LYS A 186 12.54 -2.26 15.56
CA LYS A 186 12.97 -2.93 16.80
C LYS A 186 13.17 -1.99 17.98
N LYS A 187 13.17 -0.67 17.78
CA LYS A 187 13.57 0.32 18.81
C LYS A 187 12.46 0.68 19.79
N SER A 188 11.23 0.84 19.32
CA SER A 188 10.08 1.28 20.12
C SER A 188 8.76 0.93 19.43
N ASP A 189 7.63 1.05 20.13
CA ASP A 189 6.32 0.85 19.52
C ASP A 189 5.98 1.92 18.47
N GLU A 190 6.37 3.18 18.71
CA GLU A 190 6.23 4.25 17.70
C GLU A 190 7.05 3.92 16.45
N ASP A 191 8.30 3.47 16.63
CA ASP A 191 9.16 3.09 15.52
C ASP A 191 8.66 1.85 14.77
N MET A 192 8.09 0.86 15.48
CA MET A 192 7.46 -0.32 14.87
C MET A 192 6.32 0.10 13.95
N VAL A 193 5.40 0.93 14.44
CA VAL A 193 4.26 1.43 13.66
C VAL A 193 4.74 2.28 12.49
N PHE A 194 5.63 3.24 12.73
CA PHE A 194 6.13 4.13 11.69
C PHE A 194 6.84 3.36 10.57
N ALA A 195 7.79 2.49 10.92
CA ALA A 195 8.57 1.74 9.93
C ALA A 195 7.70 0.77 9.12
N SER A 196 6.70 0.14 9.77
CA SER A 196 5.77 -0.76 9.10
C SER A 196 4.86 -0.02 8.13
N LEU A 197 4.28 1.11 8.55
CA LEU A 197 3.45 1.95 7.69
C LEU A 197 4.25 2.58 6.54
N ALA A 198 5.52 2.91 6.77
CA ALA A 198 6.44 3.39 5.74
C ALA A 198 6.62 2.32 4.65
N LEU A 199 7.03 1.09 5.01
CA LEU A 199 7.20 0.01 4.03
C LEU A 199 5.89 -0.29 3.29
N PHE A 200 4.78 -0.42 4.03
CA PHE A 200 3.45 -0.60 3.45
C PHE A 200 3.14 0.47 2.39
N THR A 201 3.40 1.75 2.70
CA THR A 201 3.07 2.86 1.80
C THR A 201 3.96 2.86 0.55
N PHE A 202 5.25 2.52 0.70
CA PHE A 202 6.15 2.36 -0.45
C PHE A 202 5.74 1.20 -1.34
N GLU A 203 5.49 0.01 -0.80
CA GLU A 203 5.14 -1.18 -1.60
C GLU A 203 3.72 -1.10 -2.19
N TRP A 204 2.81 -0.35 -1.56
CA TRP A 204 1.52 -0.02 -2.16
C TRP A 204 1.70 0.85 -3.41
N HIS A 205 2.42 1.97 -3.32
CA HIS A 205 2.61 2.89 -4.45
C HIS A 205 3.60 2.38 -5.51
N TYR A 206 4.58 1.59 -5.08
CA TYR A 206 5.69 1.12 -5.90
C TYR A 206 5.89 -0.37 -5.58
N PRO A 207 5.18 -1.29 -6.26
CA PRO A 207 5.13 -2.72 -5.92
C PRO A 207 6.44 -3.46 -6.25
N VAL A 208 7.52 -3.11 -5.54
CA VAL A 208 8.88 -3.54 -5.77
C VAL A 208 9.07 -5.01 -5.43
N GLU A 209 8.62 -5.44 -4.24
CA GLU A 209 8.75 -6.84 -3.81
C GLU A 209 7.83 -7.73 -4.63
N THR A 210 6.59 -7.30 -4.85
CA THR A 210 5.60 -8.02 -5.66
C THR A 210 6.12 -8.25 -7.08
N PHE A 211 6.66 -7.22 -7.72
CA PHE A 211 7.17 -7.35 -9.08
C PHE A 211 8.43 -8.21 -9.14
N TYR A 212 9.25 -8.18 -8.09
CA TYR A 212 10.41 -9.05 -8.03
C TYR A 212 10.01 -10.53 -7.95
N GLU A 213 9.00 -10.87 -7.14
CA GLU A 213 8.44 -12.23 -7.08
C GLU A 213 7.92 -12.68 -8.45
N LEU A 214 7.15 -11.83 -9.14
CA LEU A 214 6.65 -12.11 -10.48
C LEU A 214 7.77 -12.23 -11.51
N ALA A 215 8.81 -11.38 -11.43
CA ALA A 215 9.95 -11.44 -12.35
C ALA A 215 10.75 -12.74 -12.20
N CYS A 216 10.91 -13.22 -10.96
CA CYS A 216 11.51 -14.53 -10.65
C CYS A 216 10.65 -15.68 -11.18
N PHE A 217 9.32 -15.62 -10.96
CA PHE A 217 8.38 -16.60 -11.50
C PHE A 217 8.43 -16.66 -13.03
N MET A 218 8.39 -15.52 -13.72
CA MET A 218 8.48 -15.43 -15.17
C MET A 218 9.77 -16.04 -15.71
N GLU A 219 10.92 -15.79 -15.06
CA GLU A 219 12.19 -16.41 -15.47
C GLU A 219 12.16 -17.93 -15.26
N LYS A 220 11.71 -18.39 -14.10
CA LYS A 220 11.66 -19.81 -13.73
C LYS A 220 10.81 -20.63 -14.69
N GLU A 221 9.64 -20.12 -15.04
CA GLU A 221 8.66 -20.82 -15.89
C GLU A 221 8.83 -20.50 -17.39
N GLY A 222 9.74 -19.59 -17.76
CA GLY A 222 9.95 -19.19 -19.15
C GLY A 222 8.78 -18.40 -19.75
N ILE A 223 8.09 -17.61 -18.93
CA ILE A 223 6.92 -16.80 -19.31
C ILE A 223 7.37 -15.39 -19.70
N TYR A 224 6.76 -14.83 -20.75
CA TYR A 224 7.12 -13.51 -21.29
C TYR A 224 5.98 -12.48 -21.19
N THR A 225 4.75 -12.91 -20.91
CA THR A 225 3.57 -12.06 -20.78
C THR A 225 2.72 -12.48 -19.59
N LEU A 226 2.04 -11.52 -18.97
CA LEU A 226 1.11 -11.76 -17.87
C LEU A 226 -0.23 -11.09 -18.15
N ASN A 227 -1.28 -11.57 -17.50
CA ASN A 227 -2.59 -10.94 -17.50
C ASN A 227 -2.50 -9.57 -16.81
N GLN A 228 -2.65 -8.52 -17.60
CA GLN A 228 -2.56 -7.14 -17.16
C GLN A 228 -3.71 -6.74 -16.23
N GLU A 229 -4.94 -7.20 -16.47
CA GLU A 229 -6.09 -6.89 -15.63
C GLU A 229 -5.90 -7.42 -14.21
N MET A 230 -5.35 -8.63 -14.09
CA MET A 230 -5.03 -9.24 -12.80
C MET A 230 -3.95 -8.45 -12.06
N LEU A 231 -2.93 -7.96 -12.76
CA LEU A 231 -1.90 -7.09 -12.19
C LEU A 231 -2.53 -5.77 -11.67
N PHE A 232 -3.37 -5.12 -12.46
CA PHE A 232 -4.09 -3.91 -12.05
C PHE A 232 -4.98 -4.14 -10.84
N LEU A 233 -5.63 -5.29 -10.76
CA LEU A 233 -6.50 -5.62 -9.66
C LEU A 233 -5.78 -5.67 -8.31
N ILE A 234 -4.49 -6.04 -8.28
CA ILE A 234 -3.73 -6.24 -7.04
C ILE A 234 -2.83 -5.05 -6.65
N CYS A 235 -2.53 -4.14 -7.59
CA CYS A 235 -1.66 -3.00 -7.34
C CYS A 235 -2.15 -1.65 -7.88
N GLY A 236 -3.31 -1.60 -8.53
CA GLY A 236 -3.85 -0.42 -9.17
C GLY A 236 -5.05 0.22 -8.44
N TRP A 237 -5.55 1.30 -9.03
CA TRP A 237 -6.87 1.85 -8.73
C TRP A 237 -7.91 1.14 -9.57
N VAL A 238 -8.96 0.64 -8.94
CA VAL A 238 -9.97 -0.17 -9.60
C VAL A 238 -11.37 0.34 -9.33
N ARG A 239 -12.22 0.29 -10.37
CA ARG A 239 -13.67 0.45 -10.27
C ARG A 239 -14.32 -0.92 -10.35
N ILE A 240 -15.00 -1.32 -9.29
CA ILE A 240 -15.57 -2.65 -9.12
C ILE A 240 -17.09 -2.55 -9.02
N LYS A 241 -17.80 -3.34 -9.82
CA LYS A 241 -19.23 -3.59 -9.65
C LYS A 241 -19.41 -4.87 -8.87
N SER A 242 -19.82 -4.75 -7.60
CA SER A 242 -19.95 -5.92 -6.73
C SER A 242 -21.09 -6.83 -7.17
N LYS A 243 -20.85 -8.14 -7.13
CA LYS A 243 -21.85 -9.20 -7.23
C LYS A 243 -22.95 -9.05 -6.18
N PHE A 244 -22.60 -8.54 -5.00
CA PHE A 244 -23.52 -8.28 -3.90
C PHE A 244 -24.08 -6.84 -3.91
N GLY A 245 -23.92 -6.14 -5.03
CA GLY A 245 -24.52 -4.82 -5.28
C GLY A 245 -23.62 -3.64 -4.91
N GLY A 246 -23.79 -2.56 -5.68
CA GLY A 246 -23.03 -1.31 -5.55
C GLY A 246 -21.85 -1.22 -6.53
N CYS A 247 -21.37 0.00 -6.73
CA CYS A 247 -20.15 0.30 -7.47
C CYS A 247 -19.16 0.97 -6.52
N PHE A 248 -17.94 0.48 -6.50
CA PHE A 248 -16.89 0.92 -5.58
C PHE A 248 -15.66 1.33 -6.37
N GLU A 249 -14.98 2.35 -5.89
CA GLU A 249 -13.68 2.79 -6.42
C GLU A 249 -12.68 2.76 -5.28
N THR A 250 -11.57 2.06 -5.47
CA THR A 250 -10.55 1.90 -4.43
C THR A 250 -9.18 1.63 -5.03
N ASP A 251 -8.12 2.07 -4.36
CA ASP A 251 -6.79 1.52 -4.55
C ASP A 251 -6.71 0.11 -3.94
N SER A 252 -6.04 -0.79 -4.65
CA SER A 252 -5.68 -2.11 -4.18
C SER A 252 -4.44 -2.02 -3.28
N ARG A 253 -4.69 -2.02 -1.96
CA ARG A 253 -3.67 -1.87 -0.90
C ARG A 253 -3.33 -3.18 -0.20
N MET A 254 -3.60 -4.30 -0.84
CA MET A 254 -3.42 -5.67 -0.30
C MET A 254 -1.95 -6.13 -0.32
N VAL A 255 -1.06 -5.30 0.22
CA VAL A 255 0.40 -5.41 0.05
C VAL A 255 0.93 -6.78 0.47
N LYS A 256 0.62 -7.24 1.69
CA LYS A 256 1.09 -8.55 2.15
C LYS A 256 0.30 -9.68 1.49
N GLU A 257 -0.98 -9.43 1.24
CA GLU A 257 -1.94 -10.44 0.80
C GLU A 257 -1.73 -10.85 -0.66
N ARG A 258 -1.04 -10.02 -1.47
CA ARG A 258 -0.58 -10.38 -2.83
C ARG A 258 0.15 -11.73 -2.88
N ARG A 259 0.84 -12.13 -1.80
CA ARG A 259 1.58 -13.40 -1.73
C ARG A 259 0.69 -14.64 -1.63
N PHE A 260 -0.57 -14.49 -1.22
CA PHE A 260 -1.53 -15.60 -1.25
C PHE A 260 -2.07 -15.87 -2.66
N ILE A 261 -1.84 -14.94 -3.58
CA ILE A 261 -2.30 -15.08 -4.96
C ILE A 261 -1.38 -16.03 -5.70
N ASN A 262 -1.93 -17.12 -6.20
CA ASN A 262 -1.17 -18.08 -6.98
C ASN A 262 -0.61 -17.43 -8.26
N THR A 263 0.72 -17.33 -8.35
CA THR A 263 1.42 -16.67 -9.47
C THR A 263 1.12 -17.31 -10.83
N TYR A 264 0.77 -18.60 -10.88
CA TYR A 264 0.37 -19.27 -12.12
C TYR A 264 -0.89 -18.69 -12.76
N LEU A 265 -1.76 -18.04 -11.97
CA LEU A 265 -2.98 -17.42 -12.47
C LEU A 265 -2.72 -16.08 -13.15
N PHE A 266 -1.50 -15.51 -13.04
CA PHE A 266 -1.10 -14.35 -13.84
C PHE A 266 -0.72 -14.72 -15.27
N ARG A 267 -0.61 -16.00 -15.63
CA ARG A 267 -0.34 -16.39 -17.01
C ARG A 267 -1.52 -16.04 -17.92
N GLU A 268 -1.24 -15.60 -19.14
CA GLU A 268 -2.28 -15.38 -20.15
C GLU A 268 -2.93 -16.69 -20.61
N ASP A 269 -2.18 -17.80 -20.57
CA ASP A 269 -2.67 -19.14 -20.93
C ASP A 269 -3.15 -19.95 -19.70
N ALA A 270 -3.37 -19.28 -18.56
CA ALA A 270 -4.01 -19.91 -17.41
C ALA A 270 -5.44 -20.35 -17.73
N ASP A 271 -5.97 -21.29 -16.94
CA ASP A 271 -7.38 -21.68 -17.02
C ASP A 271 -8.28 -20.46 -16.79
N GLU A 272 -9.02 -20.05 -17.82
CA GLU A 272 -9.83 -18.82 -17.84
C GLU A 272 -10.86 -18.82 -16.70
N PHE A 273 -11.46 -19.97 -16.41
CA PHE A 273 -12.44 -20.10 -15.34
C PHE A 273 -11.81 -19.84 -13.96
N ARG A 274 -10.66 -20.44 -13.67
CA ARG A 274 -9.93 -20.20 -12.42
C ARG A 274 -9.42 -18.77 -12.30
N GLN A 275 -8.91 -18.20 -13.39
CA GLN A 275 -8.44 -16.82 -13.41
C GLN A 275 -9.59 -15.84 -13.12
N LYS A 276 -10.71 -15.98 -13.81
CA LYS A 276 -11.91 -15.17 -13.58
C LYS A 276 -12.47 -15.34 -12.18
N SER A 277 -12.57 -16.57 -11.69
CA SER A 277 -13.07 -16.85 -10.32
C SER A 277 -12.22 -16.18 -9.26
N LEU A 278 -10.89 -16.21 -9.42
CA LEU A 278 -9.98 -15.52 -8.51
C LEU A 278 -10.09 -14.00 -8.62
N MET A 279 -10.17 -13.45 -9.85
CA MET A 279 -10.36 -12.02 -10.05
C MET A 279 -11.66 -11.54 -9.39
N ASP A 280 -12.76 -12.26 -9.59
CA ASP A 280 -14.04 -11.94 -8.96
C ASP A 280 -13.95 -12.04 -7.42
N LEU A 281 -13.20 -13.01 -6.88
CA LEU A 281 -12.94 -13.11 -5.44
C LEU A 281 -12.16 -11.90 -4.90
N ILE A 282 -11.05 -11.53 -5.55
CA ILE A 282 -10.22 -10.38 -5.17
C ILE A 282 -11.03 -9.09 -5.23
N GLN A 283 -11.87 -8.92 -6.27
CA GLN A 283 -12.78 -7.80 -6.39
C GLN A 283 -13.73 -7.70 -5.19
N GLU A 284 -14.35 -8.80 -4.78
CA GLU A 284 -15.26 -8.78 -3.63
C GLU A 284 -14.54 -8.55 -2.30
N ILE A 285 -13.30 -9.02 -2.15
CA ILE A 285 -12.45 -8.68 -0.99
C ILE A 285 -12.18 -7.17 -0.94
N LEU A 286 -11.82 -6.56 -2.07
CA LEU A 286 -11.59 -5.11 -2.16
C LEU A 286 -12.86 -4.31 -1.86
N VAL A 287 -14.01 -4.76 -2.36
CA VAL A 287 -15.32 -4.17 -2.04
C VAL A 287 -15.59 -4.25 -0.54
N LEU A 288 -15.33 -5.40 0.08
CA LEU A 288 -15.55 -5.59 1.50
C LEU A 288 -14.69 -4.63 2.33
N VAL A 289 -13.39 -4.56 2.04
CA VAL A 289 -12.47 -3.63 2.70
C VAL A 289 -12.92 -2.18 2.50
N ALA A 290 -13.35 -1.80 1.30
CA ALA A 290 -13.90 -0.46 1.03
C ALA A 290 -15.15 -0.18 1.87
N LYS A 291 -16.08 -1.14 2.01
CA LYS A 291 -17.26 -1.03 2.88
C LYS A 291 -16.86 -0.85 4.34
N TYR A 292 -15.90 -1.62 4.85
CA TYR A 292 -15.42 -1.46 6.24
C TYR A 292 -14.84 -0.07 6.49
N ARG A 293 -14.13 0.50 5.50
CA ARG A 293 -13.62 1.86 5.60
C ARG A 293 -14.72 2.91 5.54
N GLU A 294 -15.75 2.76 4.71
CA GLU A 294 -16.63 3.90 4.40
C GLU A 294 -18.10 3.74 4.82
N SER A 295 -18.55 2.57 5.27
CA SER A 295 -19.99 2.32 5.42
C SER A 295 -20.38 1.38 6.55
N ILE A 296 -19.50 0.49 7.01
CA ILE A 296 -19.83 -0.37 8.15
C ILE A 296 -19.83 0.47 9.43
N VAL A 297 -20.90 0.31 10.22
CA VAL A 297 -21.12 0.99 11.49
C VAL A 297 -21.22 -0.03 12.62
N THR A 298 -20.86 0.38 13.82
CA THR A 298 -21.12 -0.39 15.05
C THR A 298 -22.60 -0.30 15.44
N ASP A 299 -23.03 -1.10 16.43
CA ASP A 299 -24.38 -1.02 16.99
C ASP A 299 -24.72 0.37 17.58
N GLU A 300 -23.69 1.12 17.97
CA GLU A 300 -23.80 2.49 18.49
C GLU A 300 -23.92 3.54 17.37
N GLY A 301 -23.79 3.13 16.10
CA GLY A 301 -23.92 3.99 14.92
C GLY A 301 -22.65 4.73 14.49
N ASP A 302 -21.53 4.53 15.20
CA ASP A 302 -20.21 5.03 14.77
C ASP A 302 -19.71 4.24 13.56
N LEU A 303 -19.03 4.89 12.62
CA LEU A 303 -18.27 4.16 11.61
C LEU A 303 -17.24 3.26 12.29
N TYR A 304 -17.10 2.03 11.79
CA TYR A 304 -16.28 1.03 12.47
C TYR A 304 -14.81 1.45 12.57
N LYS A 305 -14.27 2.12 11.53
CA LYS A 305 -12.93 2.72 11.55
C LYS A 305 -12.75 3.79 12.64
N ASP A 306 -13.80 4.56 12.93
CA ASP A 306 -13.78 5.62 13.94
C ASP A 306 -13.87 5.04 15.34
N TRP A 307 -14.69 4.01 15.53
CA TRP A 307 -14.73 3.25 16.78
C TRP A 307 -13.38 2.58 17.07
N PHE A 308 -12.80 1.87 16.08
CA PHE A 308 -11.49 1.25 16.21
C PHE A 308 -10.42 2.28 16.63
N ARG A 309 -10.43 3.47 16.02
CA ARG A 309 -9.51 4.56 16.39
C ARG A 309 -9.69 5.00 17.83
N LYS A 310 -10.92 5.23 18.29
CA LYS A 310 -11.21 5.61 19.69
C LYS A 310 -10.75 4.53 20.66
N GLU A 311 -10.86 3.27 20.24
CA GLU A 311 -10.56 2.10 21.04
C GLU A 311 -9.14 1.54 20.88
N SER A 312 -8.24 2.17 20.13
CA SER A 312 -6.88 1.66 19.99
C SER A 312 -5.84 2.75 20.20
N ASN A 313 -4.60 2.32 20.48
CA ASN A 313 -3.47 3.22 20.67
C ASN A 313 -2.20 2.68 20.00
N MET A 314 -1.11 3.44 20.10
CA MET A 314 0.17 3.11 19.48
C MET A 314 0.72 1.73 19.89
N THR A 315 0.58 1.34 21.16
CA THR A 315 1.04 0.02 21.65
C THR A 315 0.22 -1.11 21.03
N ASP A 316 -1.09 -0.92 20.91
CA ASP A 316 -1.98 -1.88 20.26
C ASP A 316 -1.58 -2.07 18.79
N TRP A 317 -1.37 -0.98 18.06
CA TRP A 317 -0.95 -1.03 16.66
C TRP A 317 0.43 -1.67 16.48
N ALA A 318 1.38 -1.39 17.36
CA ALA A 318 2.70 -2.01 17.34
C ALA A 318 2.61 -3.53 17.57
N SER A 319 1.74 -3.97 18.48
CA SER A 319 1.47 -5.39 18.72
C SER A 319 0.91 -6.09 17.49
N PHE A 320 0.00 -5.42 16.76
CA PHE A 320 -0.49 -5.91 15.47
C PHE A 320 0.62 -6.01 14.45
N PHE A 321 1.52 -5.03 14.34
CA PHE A 321 2.61 -5.11 13.35
C PHE A 321 3.67 -6.16 13.66
N ARG A 322 3.86 -6.55 14.93
CA ARG A 322 4.68 -7.71 15.29
C ARG A 322 4.03 -8.99 14.77
N PHE A 323 2.74 -9.16 15.04
CA PHE A 323 1.95 -10.31 14.58
C PHE A 323 1.81 -10.37 13.05
N TYR A 324 1.46 -9.25 12.43
CA TYR A 324 1.20 -9.13 11.01
C TYR A 324 2.49 -9.08 10.19
N ASP A 325 3.62 -8.68 10.77
CA ASP A 325 4.95 -8.66 10.15
C ASP A 325 4.96 -8.29 8.65
N ILE A 326 4.73 -7.01 8.35
CA ILE A 326 4.78 -6.52 6.97
C ILE A 326 6.17 -6.72 6.33
N PHE A 327 7.24 -6.80 7.14
CA PHE A 327 8.60 -6.97 6.64
C PHE A 327 8.84 -8.37 6.06
N SER A 328 7.98 -9.34 6.35
CA SER A 328 8.01 -10.69 5.76
C SER A 328 7.91 -10.71 4.23
N ILE A 329 7.42 -9.63 3.60
CA ILE A 329 7.37 -9.50 2.13
C ILE A 329 8.76 -9.25 1.52
N TRP A 330 9.69 -8.69 2.30
CA TRP A 330 11.00 -8.32 1.79
C TRP A 330 11.85 -9.57 1.58
N GLN A 331 12.55 -9.59 0.45
CA GLN A 331 13.58 -10.57 0.18
C GLN A 331 14.81 -9.92 -0.45
N LYS A 332 15.97 -10.51 -0.16
CA LYS A 332 17.22 -10.13 -0.80
C LYS A 332 17.17 -10.48 -2.28
N LYS A 333 17.43 -9.50 -3.14
CA LYS A 333 17.25 -9.65 -4.58
C LYS A 333 18.52 -10.14 -5.25
N GLU A 334 18.38 -11.22 -6.00
CA GLU A 334 19.37 -11.72 -6.94
C GLU A 334 18.97 -11.34 -8.38
N TRP A 335 19.88 -10.68 -9.09
CA TRP A 335 19.59 -10.12 -10.42
C TRP A 335 20.25 -10.91 -11.55
N THR A 336 19.42 -11.36 -12.49
CA THR A 336 19.85 -11.81 -13.82
C THR A 336 19.42 -10.79 -14.87
N GLY A 337 19.99 -10.86 -16.07
CA GLY A 337 19.53 -10.02 -17.20
C GLY A 337 18.07 -10.26 -17.57
N VAL A 338 17.54 -11.47 -17.33
CA VAL A 338 16.14 -11.83 -17.57
C VAL A 338 15.24 -11.21 -16.51
N ARG A 339 15.57 -11.34 -15.21
CA ARG A 339 14.82 -10.69 -14.11
C ARG A 339 14.72 -9.19 -14.27
N ILE A 340 15.81 -8.52 -14.66
CA ILE A 340 15.81 -7.07 -14.92
C ILE A 340 14.85 -6.73 -16.06
N ARG A 341 14.83 -7.53 -17.14
CA ARG A 341 13.90 -7.33 -18.26
C ARG A 341 12.45 -7.51 -17.82
N ASN A 342 12.16 -8.56 -17.06
CA ASN A 342 10.82 -8.87 -16.56
C ASN A 342 10.32 -7.77 -15.60
N MET A 343 11.17 -7.28 -14.69
CA MET A 343 10.83 -6.14 -13.82
C MET A 343 10.44 -4.89 -14.62
N ARG A 344 11.20 -4.58 -15.68
CA ARG A 344 10.89 -3.42 -16.54
C ARG A 344 9.57 -3.59 -17.25
N TYR A 345 9.29 -4.78 -17.75
CA TYR A 345 8.02 -5.13 -18.36
C TYR A 345 6.85 -4.95 -17.38
N LEU A 346 6.97 -5.45 -16.16
CA LEU A 346 5.94 -5.30 -15.11
C LEU A 346 5.67 -3.83 -14.76
N PHE A 347 6.73 -3.02 -14.62
CA PHE A 347 6.56 -1.58 -14.44
C PHE A 347 5.91 -0.91 -15.64
N ASP A 348 6.28 -1.30 -16.86
CA ASP A 348 5.68 -0.77 -18.09
C ASP A 348 4.17 -1.06 -18.14
N MET A 349 3.77 -2.30 -17.82
CA MET A 349 2.38 -2.76 -17.76
C MET A 349 1.50 -2.02 -16.76
N VAL A 350 2.05 -1.33 -15.76
CA VAL A 350 1.27 -0.56 -14.78
C VAL A 350 1.38 0.94 -15.03
N ILE A 351 2.50 1.40 -15.58
CA ILE A 351 2.77 2.83 -15.82
C ILE A 351 2.13 3.34 -17.13
N THR A 352 2.10 2.51 -18.18
CA THR A 352 1.71 2.93 -19.54
C THR A 352 0.27 2.66 -19.91
N SER A 353 -0.46 2.00 -19.04
CA SER A 353 -1.82 1.56 -19.31
C SER A 353 -2.76 2.76 -19.22
N GLU A 354 -3.43 3.02 -20.33
CA GLU A 354 -4.64 3.83 -20.34
C GLU A 354 -5.74 2.94 -19.73
N ILE A 355 -6.28 3.35 -18.57
CA ILE A 355 -7.45 2.70 -17.94
C ILE A 355 -8.72 3.12 -18.68
#